data_AF-A0A928L4V3-F1
#
_entry.id   AF-A0A928L4V3-F1
#
_cell.length_a   1.000
_cell.length_b   1.000
_cell.length_c   1.000
_cell.angle_alpha   90.00
_cell.angle_beta   90.00
_cell.angle_gamma   90.00
#
_symmetry.space_group_name_H-M   'P 1'
#
loop_
_entity.id
_entity.type
_entity.pdbx_description
1 polymer ?
#
loop_
_entity_poly.entity_id
_entity_poly.type
_entity_poly.pdbx_seq_one_letter_code
_entity_poly.pdbx_strand_id
1 'polypeptide(L)'
;MPRNQFERMMFALMTVIVTVHAYVFYSLYVVNGSTLMSVTGESSVLGAVNAMGGVYILGRNLPIWAVVIIEFILAYTLEITVGSPMSFKLACKVFDPRETHPVLFETAIICATVGIMCPAMSFLAAFLYYPYYAGFNIFTFLANWIKLVCFNLPFAFFSQLFFIQPLIRTCFKAIFRRKAETAQAVKA
;
A
#
# COMPACT_ATOMS: atom_id res chain seq x y z
N MET A 1 20.04 6.03 -2.54
CA MET A 1 19.32 5.04 -3.37
C MET A 1 19.89 3.65 -3.12
N PRO A 2 19.04 2.61 -3.15
CA PRO A 2 19.51 1.22 -3.13
C PRO A 2 20.38 0.93 -4.36
N ARG A 3 21.59 0.41 -4.12
CA ARG A 3 22.60 0.12 -5.15
C ARG A 3 22.43 -1.29 -5.70
N ASN A 4 22.01 -2.24 -4.85
CA ASN A 4 21.88 -3.66 -5.20
C ASN A 4 20.43 -4.12 -5.34
N GLN A 5 20.22 -5.24 -6.04
CA GLN A 5 18.91 -5.92 -6.15
C GLN A 5 18.31 -6.23 -4.77
N PHE A 6 19.12 -6.73 -3.83
CA PHE A 6 18.71 -6.99 -2.44
C PHE A 6 18.27 -5.71 -1.72
N GLU A 7 18.98 -4.60 -1.92
CA GLU A 7 18.63 -3.32 -1.31
C GLU A 7 17.32 -2.76 -1.86
N ARG A 8 17.06 -2.94 -3.16
CA ARG A 8 15.78 -2.58 -3.79
C ARG A 8 14.63 -3.40 -3.22
N MET A 9 14.82 -4.70 -3.06
CA MET A 9 13.81 -5.59 -2.48
C MET A 9 13.51 -5.23 -1.02
N MET A 10 14.55 -4.95 -0.21
CA MET A 10 14.39 -4.49 1.17
C MET A 10 13.67 -3.13 1.25
N PHE A 11 14.02 -2.19 0.38
CA PHE A 11 13.37 -0.88 0.34
C PHE A 11 11.89 -1.00 -0.03
N ALA A 12 11.56 -1.83 -1.03
CA ALA A 12 10.19 -2.13 -1.41
C ALA A 12 9.43 -2.80 -0.26
N LEU A 13 10.03 -3.80 0.40
CA LEU A 13 9.43 -4.48 1.55
C LEU A 13 9.11 -3.53 2.70
N MET A 14 10.06 -2.67 3.09
CA MET A 14 9.81 -1.67 4.13
C MET A 14 8.68 -0.71 3.75
N THR A 15 8.65 -0.28 2.49
CA THR A 15 7.61 0.61 1.97
C THR A 15 6.24 -0.08 2.05
N VAL A 16 6.13 -1.32 1.57
CA VAL A 16 4.87 -2.09 1.57
C VAL A 16 4.38 -2.35 3.00
N ILE A 17 5.27 -2.65 3.95
CA ILE A 17 4.89 -2.81 5.36
C ILE A 17 4.22 -1.53 5.87
N VAL A 18 4.86 -0.37 5.67
CA VAL A 18 4.32 0.91 6.16
C VAL A 18 3.03 1.29 5.45
N THR A 19 2.97 1.16 4.12
CA THR A 19 1.79 1.54 3.33
C THR A 19 0.58 0.67 3.66
N VAL A 20 0.74 -0.66 3.77
CA VAL A 20 -0.36 -1.57 4.08
C VAL A 20 -0.92 -1.28 5.47
N HIS A 21 -0.08 -1.09 6.48
CA HIS A 21 -0.57 -0.76 7.84
C HIS A 21 -1.27 0.61 7.88
N ALA A 22 -0.69 1.62 7.24
CA ALA A 22 -1.31 2.95 7.16
C ALA A 22 -2.67 2.91 6.45
N TYR A 23 -2.77 2.10 5.41
CA TYR A 23 -3.98 1.95 4.62
C TYR A 23 -5.08 1.17 5.34
N VAL A 24 -4.72 0.09 6.02
CA VAL A 24 -5.66 -0.66 6.88
C VAL A 24 -6.20 0.24 7.98
N PHE A 25 -5.33 1.04 8.62
CA PHE A 25 -5.74 2.03 9.61
C PHE A 25 -6.68 3.08 9.01
N TYR A 26 -6.31 3.66 7.88
CA TYR A 26 -7.15 4.64 7.17
C TYR A 26 -8.53 4.07 6.81
N SER A 27 -8.57 2.87 6.22
CA SER A 27 -9.82 2.23 5.80
C SER A 27 -10.72 1.89 6.99
N LEU A 28 -10.16 1.28 8.05
CA LEU A 28 -10.96 0.82 9.19
C LEU A 28 -11.36 1.97 10.12
N TYR A 29 -10.45 2.88 10.46
CA TYR A 29 -10.71 3.93 11.44
C TYR A 29 -11.27 5.20 10.81
N VAL A 30 -10.76 5.63 9.66
CA VAL A 30 -11.11 6.93 9.08
C VAL A 30 -12.32 6.81 8.15
N VAL A 31 -12.32 5.81 7.26
CA VAL A 31 -13.39 5.66 6.26
C VAL A 31 -14.60 4.94 6.84
N ASN A 32 -14.39 3.78 7.47
CA ASN A 32 -15.50 2.92 7.93
C ASN A 32 -15.77 3.02 9.43
N GLY A 33 -14.92 3.71 10.21
CA GLY A 33 -14.94 3.63 11.67
C GLY A 33 -16.27 4.08 12.28
N SER A 34 -16.82 5.20 11.82
CA SER A 34 -18.11 5.73 12.30
C SER A 34 -19.27 4.80 11.96
N THR A 35 -19.30 4.25 10.74
CA THR A 35 -20.33 3.30 10.29
C THR A 35 -20.26 2.00 11.09
N LEU A 36 -19.06 1.46 11.28
CA LEU A 36 -18.82 0.24 12.06
C LEU A 36 -19.35 0.39 13.49
N MET A 37 -18.95 1.48 14.17
CA MET A 37 -19.40 1.75 15.53
C MET A 37 -20.92 1.98 15.62
N SER A 38 -21.53 2.65 14.63
CA SER A 38 -22.98 2.90 14.63
C SER A 38 -23.84 1.66 14.38
N VAL A 39 -23.33 0.70 13.59
CA VAL A 39 -24.08 -0.52 13.24
C VAL A 39 -24.00 -1.55 14.36
N THR A 40 -22.87 -1.62 15.07
CA THR A 40 -22.68 -2.59 16.16
C THR A 40 -22.99 -2.02 17.55
N GLY A 41 -23.12 -0.70 17.69
CA GLY A 41 -23.31 -0.03 18.99
C GLY A 41 -22.07 -0.04 19.89
N GLU A 42 -20.88 -0.24 19.31
CA GLU A 42 -19.63 -0.40 20.05
C GLU A 42 -18.85 0.91 20.20
N SER A 43 -18.10 1.02 21.29
CA SER A 43 -17.26 2.20 21.59
C SER A 43 -15.92 2.22 20.86
N SER A 44 -15.55 1.09 20.23
CA SER A 44 -14.27 0.93 19.53
C SER A 44 -14.43 0.23 18.19
N VAL A 45 -13.64 0.64 17.20
CA VAL A 45 -13.61 0.04 15.85
C VAL A 45 -13.18 -1.43 15.92
N LEU A 46 -12.22 -1.77 16.79
CA LEU A 46 -11.80 -3.16 17.01
C LEU A 46 -12.92 -4.02 17.61
N GLY A 47 -13.66 -3.46 18.58
CA GLY A 47 -14.84 -4.12 19.16
C GLY A 47 -15.95 -4.32 18.12
N ALA A 48 -16.23 -3.31 17.29
CA ALA A 48 -17.19 -3.39 16.20
C ALA A 48 -16.84 -4.48 15.19
N VAL A 49 -15.58 -4.55 14.74
CA VAL A 49 -15.16 -5.58 13.79
C VAL A 49 -15.20 -6.98 14.41
N ASN A 50 -14.87 -7.11 15.69
CA ASN A 50 -14.98 -8.39 16.41
C ASN A 50 -16.46 -8.81 16.57
N ALA A 51 -17.37 -7.87 16.84
CA ALA A 51 -18.81 -8.10 16.96
C ALA A 51 -19.45 -8.53 15.63
N MET A 52 -18.93 -8.07 14.49
CA MET A 52 -19.37 -8.53 13.15
C MET A 52 -18.77 -9.88 12.73
N GLY A 53 -17.90 -10.48 13.55
CA GLY A 53 -17.22 -11.74 13.23
C GLY A 53 -16.08 -11.59 12.23
N GLY A 54 -15.57 -10.37 11.99
CA GLY A 54 -14.48 -10.08 11.07
C GLY A 54 -14.89 -9.25 9.85
N VAL A 55 -14.04 -9.25 8.84
CA VAL A 55 -14.24 -8.54 7.57
C VAL A 55 -14.70 -9.54 6.51
N TYR A 56 -15.73 -9.19 5.76
CA TYR A 56 -16.28 -10.04 4.71
C TYR A 56 -15.37 -10.07 3.48
N ILE A 57 -14.76 -11.23 3.18
CA ILE A 57 -13.93 -11.46 2.00
C ILE A 57 -14.42 -12.71 1.27
N LEU A 58 -14.71 -12.60 -0.02
CA LEU A 58 -15.08 -13.72 -0.90
C LEU A 58 -16.14 -14.66 -0.30
N GLY A 59 -17.17 -14.11 0.35
CA GLY A 59 -18.25 -14.93 0.93
C GLY A 59 -17.98 -15.50 2.33
N ARG A 60 -16.86 -15.15 2.96
CA ARG A 60 -16.53 -15.59 4.33
C ARG A 60 -16.11 -14.40 5.19
N ASN A 61 -16.52 -14.41 6.46
CA ASN A 61 -16.00 -13.47 7.44
C ASN A 61 -14.64 -13.96 7.92
N LEU A 62 -13.61 -13.15 7.71
CA LEU A 62 -12.25 -13.44 8.13
C LEU A 62 -11.78 -12.44 9.18
N PRO A 63 -10.95 -12.87 10.14
CA PRO A 63 -10.40 -11.97 11.14
C PRO A 63 -9.44 -10.96 10.50
N ILE A 64 -9.33 -9.76 11.08
CA ILE A 64 -8.54 -8.65 10.55
C ILE A 64 -7.09 -9.07 10.24
N TRP A 65 -6.46 -9.87 11.11
CA TRP A 65 -5.08 -10.27 10.88
C TRP A 65 -4.91 -11.06 9.57
N ALA A 66 -5.89 -11.91 9.21
CA ALA A 66 -5.85 -12.70 7.99
C ALA A 66 -6.01 -11.81 6.75
N VAL A 67 -6.90 -10.81 6.84
CA VAL A 67 -7.10 -9.78 5.80
C VAL A 67 -5.79 -9.06 5.53
N VAL A 68 -5.13 -8.56 6.59
CA VAL A 68 -3.86 -7.82 6.48
C VAL A 68 -2.78 -8.67 5.81
N ILE A 69 -2.71 -9.97 6.13
CA ILE A 69 -1.74 -10.88 5.49
C ILE A 69 -2.06 -11.05 4.00
N ILE A 70 -3.33 -11.26 3.64
CA ILE A 70 -3.75 -11.42 2.24
C ILE A 70 -3.43 -10.15 1.44
N GLU A 71 -3.84 -8.98 1.95
CA GLU A 71 -3.58 -7.69 1.31
C GLU A 71 -2.08 -7.42 1.19
N PHE A 72 -1.29 -7.76 2.21
CA PHE A 72 0.16 -7.63 2.17
C PHE A 72 0.80 -8.49 1.07
N ILE A 73 0.42 -9.77 0.96
CA ILE A 73 0.93 -10.69 -0.06
C ILE A 73 0.57 -10.17 -1.46
N LEU A 74 -0.67 -9.75 -1.66
CA LEU A 74 -1.14 -9.20 -2.94
C LEU A 74 -0.42 -7.90 -3.30
N ALA A 75 -0.31 -6.96 -2.34
CA ALA A 75 0.38 -5.69 -2.52
C ALA A 75 1.85 -5.89 -2.88
N TYR A 76 2.55 -6.75 -2.14
CA TYR A 76 3.96 -7.03 -2.38
C TYR A 76 4.19 -7.70 -3.73
N THR A 77 3.33 -8.67 -4.09
CA THR A 77 3.41 -9.35 -5.38
C THR A 77 3.18 -8.37 -6.53
N LEU A 78 2.17 -7.51 -6.43
CA LEU A 78 1.88 -6.50 -7.44
C LEU A 78 3.00 -5.45 -7.53
N GLU A 79 3.54 -5.00 -6.41
CA GLU A 79 4.64 -4.03 -6.38
C GLU A 79 5.87 -4.56 -7.12
N ILE A 80 6.23 -5.84 -6.92
CA ILE A 80 7.38 -6.44 -7.61
C ILE A 80 7.09 -6.69 -9.10
N THR A 81 5.91 -7.21 -9.42
CA THR A 81 5.59 -7.68 -10.78
C THR A 81 5.17 -6.55 -11.73
N VAL A 82 4.44 -5.56 -11.22
CA VAL A 82 3.84 -4.48 -12.02
C VAL A 82 4.41 -3.14 -11.59
N GLY A 83 4.42 -2.84 -10.29
CA GLY A 83 4.72 -1.51 -9.75
C GLY A 83 6.10 -1.04 -10.14
N SER A 84 7.12 -1.73 -9.62
CA SER A 84 8.52 -1.44 -9.86
C SER A 84 8.92 -1.43 -11.35
N PRO A 85 8.60 -2.44 -12.17
CA PRO A 85 9.00 -2.43 -13.58
C PRO A 85 8.22 -1.43 -14.44
N MET A 86 6.92 -1.24 -14.19
CA MET A 86 6.09 -0.35 -15.01
C MET A 86 6.32 1.12 -14.67
N SER A 87 6.45 1.47 -13.38
CA SER A 87 6.71 2.84 -12.96
C SER A 87 8.10 3.32 -13.38
N PHE A 88 9.10 2.45 -13.33
CA PHE A 88 10.45 2.76 -13.84
C PHE A 88 10.43 3.00 -15.35
N LYS A 89 9.73 2.14 -16.12
CA LYS A 89 9.56 2.33 -17.57
C LYS A 89 8.83 3.62 -17.91
N LEU A 90 7.79 3.99 -17.15
CA LEU A 90 7.08 5.25 -17.35
C LEU A 90 7.93 6.46 -17.00
N ALA A 91 8.66 6.42 -15.89
CA ALA A 91 9.54 7.50 -15.49
C ALA A 91 10.66 7.73 -16.52
N CYS A 92 11.28 6.67 -17.03
CA CYS A 92 12.29 6.77 -18.10
C CYS A 92 11.72 7.26 -19.44
N LYS A 93 10.42 7.16 -19.70
CA LYS A 93 9.79 7.72 -20.90
C LYS A 93 9.57 9.23 -20.80
N VAL A 94 9.36 9.74 -19.59
CA VAL A 94 9.02 11.16 -19.35
C VAL A 94 10.26 11.97 -18.97
N PHE A 95 11.22 11.35 -18.27
CA PHE A 95 12.42 12.00 -17.77
C PHE A 95 13.66 11.25 -18.22
N ASP A 96 14.67 12.00 -18.71
CA ASP A 96 15.98 11.43 -18.98
C ASP A 96 16.74 11.26 -17.64
N PRO A 97 17.11 10.02 -17.25
CA PRO A 97 17.83 9.78 -16.00
C PRO A 97 19.21 10.46 -15.92
N ARG A 98 19.76 10.89 -17.06
CA ARG A 98 21.09 11.52 -17.14
C ARG A 98 21.05 13.03 -16.94
N GLU A 99 19.96 13.66 -17.34
CA GLU A 99 19.82 15.12 -17.31
C GLU A 99 18.94 15.59 -16.13
N THR A 100 18.06 14.73 -15.63
CA THR A 100 17.08 15.09 -14.60
C THR A 100 17.66 14.96 -13.20
N HIS A 101 17.39 15.95 -12.33
CA HIS A 101 17.79 15.88 -10.93
C HIS A 101 17.23 14.61 -10.24
N PRO A 102 18.05 13.83 -9.50
CA PRO A 102 17.65 12.51 -8.98
C PRO A 102 16.37 12.52 -8.14
N VAL A 103 16.12 13.60 -7.40
CA VAL A 103 14.91 13.74 -6.57
C VAL A 103 13.64 13.88 -7.43
N LEU A 104 13.71 14.60 -8.56
CA LEU A 104 12.58 14.74 -9.47
C LEU A 104 12.27 13.42 -10.16
N PHE A 105 13.30 12.71 -10.60
CA PHE A 105 13.17 11.39 -11.21
C PHE A 105 12.56 10.37 -10.24
N GLU A 106 13.01 10.35 -8.98
CA GLU A 106 12.41 9.51 -7.94
C GLU A 106 10.94 9.88 -7.72
N THR A 107 10.62 11.16 -7.60
CA THR A 107 9.25 11.62 -7.37
C THR A 107 8.34 11.19 -8.53
N ALA A 108 8.81 11.29 -9.76
CA ALA A 108 8.08 10.82 -10.94
C ALA A 108 7.81 9.30 -10.91
N ILE A 109 8.81 8.49 -10.51
CA ILE A 109 8.61 7.05 -10.30
C ILE A 109 7.51 6.81 -9.28
N ILE A 110 7.52 7.51 -8.13
CA ILE A 110 6.47 7.32 -7.13
C ILE A 110 5.10 7.70 -7.67
N CYS A 111 4.96 8.87 -8.30
CA CYS A 111 3.69 9.31 -8.85
C CYS A 111 3.14 8.27 -9.84
N ALA A 112 4.01 7.70 -10.69
CA ALA A 112 3.67 6.62 -11.60
C ALA A 112 3.30 5.33 -10.85
N THR A 113 4.06 4.92 -9.83
CA THR A 113 3.76 3.74 -9.01
C THR A 113 2.39 3.89 -8.35
N VAL A 114 2.11 5.00 -7.67
CA VAL A 114 0.81 5.23 -7.01
C VAL A 114 -0.33 5.24 -8.02
N GLY A 115 -0.12 5.89 -9.17
CA GLY A 115 -1.10 5.94 -10.26
C GLY A 115 -1.44 4.58 -10.87
N ILE A 116 -0.53 3.60 -10.81
CA ILE A 116 -0.78 2.23 -11.31
C ILE A 116 -1.25 1.30 -10.18
N MET A 117 -0.58 1.34 -9.03
CA MET A 117 -0.84 0.47 -7.90
C MET A 117 -2.21 0.73 -7.27
N CYS A 118 -2.60 2.00 -7.12
CA CYS A 118 -3.87 2.32 -6.47
C CYS A 118 -5.08 1.79 -7.26
N PRO A 119 -5.17 1.98 -8.60
CA PRO A 119 -6.20 1.34 -9.41
C PRO A 119 -6.16 -0.19 -9.37
N ALA A 120 -4.97 -0.80 -9.45
CA ALA A 120 -4.82 -2.25 -9.46
C ALA A 120 -5.23 -2.89 -8.12
N MET A 121 -4.76 -2.35 -6.99
CA MET A 121 -5.12 -2.82 -5.66
C MET A 121 -6.59 -2.55 -5.33
N SER A 122 -7.11 -1.38 -5.71
CA SER A 122 -8.54 -1.08 -5.54
C SER A 122 -9.43 -2.01 -6.36
N PHE A 123 -8.95 -2.49 -7.52
CA PHE A 123 -9.67 -3.47 -8.33
C PHE A 123 -9.72 -4.82 -7.62
N LEU A 124 -8.59 -5.29 -7.09
CA LEU A 124 -8.55 -6.51 -6.29
C LEU A 124 -9.43 -6.39 -5.04
N ALA A 125 -9.38 -5.26 -4.35
CA ALA A 125 -10.22 -5.00 -3.18
C ALA A 125 -11.72 -5.00 -3.56
N ALA A 126 -12.10 -4.31 -4.63
CA ALA A 126 -13.48 -4.30 -5.11
C ALA A 126 -13.98 -5.71 -5.47
N PHE A 127 -13.08 -6.61 -5.88
CA PHE A 127 -13.39 -8.00 -6.16
C PHE A 127 -13.50 -8.82 -4.86
N LEU A 128 -12.50 -8.74 -3.98
CA LEU A 128 -12.45 -9.47 -2.72
C LEU A 128 -13.61 -9.12 -1.78
N TYR A 129 -13.96 -7.83 -1.70
CA TYR A 129 -15.02 -7.31 -0.84
C TYR A 129 -16.40 -7.25 -1.54
N TYR A 130 -16.54 -7.82 -2.74
CA TYR A 130 -17.80 -7.77 -3.46
C TYR A 130 -18.90 -8.55 -2.71
N PRO A 131 -20.12 -8.00 -2.55
CA PRO A 131 -21.22 -8.68 -1.88
C PRO A 131 -21.80 -9.81 -2.76
N TYR A 132 -21.14 -10.96 -2.78
CA TYR A 132 -21.54 -12.14 -3.56
C TYR A 132 -22.92 -12.71 -3.18
N TYR A 133 -23.45 -12.39 -2.00
CA TYR A 133 -24.78 -12.82 -1.56
C TYR A 133 -25.93 -12.15 -2.35
N ALA A 134 -25.69 -11.03 -3.03
CA ALA A 134 -26.72 -10.29 -3.78
C ALA A 134 -26.71 -10.57 -5.30
N GLY A 135 -25.86 -11.49 -5.77
CA GLY A 135 -25.62 -11.75 -7.19
C GLY A 135 -24.54 -10.85 -7.80
N PHE A 136 -23.82 -11.36 -8.81
CA PHE A 136 -22.74 -10.63 -9.46
C PHE A 136 -23.29 -9.68 -10.53
N ASN A 137 -23.06 -8.37 -10.32
CA ASN A 137 -23.41 -7.33 -11.28
C ASN A 137 -22.14 -6.54 -11.64
N ILE A 138 -21.80 -6.55 -12.92
CA ILE A 138 -20.58 -5.91 -13.43
C ILE A 138 -20.58 -4.39 -13.21
N PHE A 139 -21.76 -3.74 -13.26
CA PHE A 139 -21.88 -2.29 -13.07
C PHE A 139 -21.68 -1.91 -11.60
N THR A 140 -22.24 -2.67 -10.66
CA THR A 140 -22.02 -2.47 -9.23
C THR A 140 -20.55 -2.69 -8.86
N PHE A 141 -19.93 -3.71 -9.44
CA PHE A 141 -18.49 -3.96 -9.28
C PHE A 141 -17.64 -2.79 -9.79
N LEU A 142 -17.91 -2.31 -11.01
CA LEU A 142 -17.17 -1.18 -11.60
C LEU A 142 -17.39 0.12 -10.81
N ALA A 143 -18.61 0.38 -10.35
CA ALA A 143 -18.93 1.53 -9.52
C ALA A 143 -18.18 1.47 -8.19
N ASN A 144 -18.14 0.31 -7.53
CA ASN A 144 -17.36 0.11 -6.31
C ASN A 144 -15.86 0.31 -6.57
N TRP A 145 -15.33 -0.23 -7.67
CA TRP A 145 -13.93 -0.03 -8.03
C TRP A 145 -13.58 1.45 -8.21
N ILE A 146 -14.34 2.20 -9.02
CA ILE A 146 -14.11 3.63 -9.24
C ILE A 146 -14.23 4.39 -7.91
N LYS A 147 -15.25 4.06 -7.10
CA LYS A 147 -15.42 4.65 -5.76
C LYS A 147 -14.16 4.43 -4.92
N LEU A 148 -13.69 3.18 -4.80
CA LEU A 148 -12.46 2.87 -4.05
C LEU A 148 -11.27 3.67 -4.60
N VAL A 149 -11.07 3.71 -5.93
CA VAL A 149 -9.98 4.49 -6.52
C VAL A 149 -10.07 5.97 -6.13
N CYS A 150 -11.24 6.59 -6.19
CA CYS A 150 -11.42 8.00 -5.83
C CYS A 150 -11.14 8.29 -4.34
N PHE A 151 -11.49 7.38 -3.42
CA PHE A 151 -11.19 7.55 -2.00
C PHE A 151 -9.72 7.29 -1.67
N ASN A 152 -9.14 6.28 -2.30
CA ASN A 152 -7.83 5.75 -1.92
C ASN A 152 -6.68 6.46 -2.64
N LEU A 153 -6.89 6.93 -3.87
CA LEU A 153 -5.84 7.57 -4.68
C LEU A 153 -5.31 8.86 -4.04
N PRO A 154 -6.13 9.82 -3.55
CA PRO A 154 -5.61 11.02 -2.92
C PRO A 154 -4.81 10.68 -1.66
N PHE A 155 -5.36 9.82 -0.79
CA PHE A 155 -4.68 9.42 0.44
C PHE A 155 -3.34 8.73 0.14
N ALA A 156 -3.33 7.77 -0.79
CA ALA A 156 -2.11 7.05 -1.18
C ALA A 156 -1.08 8.01 -1.78
N PHE A 157 -1.50 8.94 -2.65
CA PHE A 157 -0.60 9.90 -3.27
C PHE A 157 0.08 10.83 -2.25
N PHE A 158 -0.71 11.47 -1.39
CA PHE A 158 -0.18 12.41 -0.40
C PHE A 158 0.63 11.70 0.68
N SER A 159 0.17 10.56 1.20
CA SER A 159 0.91 9.79 2.20
C SER A 159 2.25 9.27 1.64
N GLN A 160 2.25 8.77 0.40
CA GLN A 160 3.46 8.24 -0.23
C GLN A 160 4.51 9.32 -0.51
N LEU A 161 4.08 10.51 -0.95
CA LEU A 161 5.00 11.59 -1.32
C LEU A 161 5.55 12.33 -0.10
N PHE A 162 4.70 12.69 0.86
CA PHE A 162 5.08 13.57 1.96
C PHE A 162 5.56 12.85 3.22
N PHE A 163 5.11 11.61 3.47
CA PHE A 163 5.39 10.92 4.74
C PHE A 163 6.21 9.65 4.55
N ILE A 164 5.73 8.72 3.74
CA ILE A 164 6.31 7.38 3.64
C ILE A 164 7.70 7.44 3.02
N GLN A 165 7.88 8.18 1.93
CA GLN A 165 9.20 8.30 1.30
C GLN A 165 10.28 8.92 2.20
N PRO A 166 10.08 10.11 2.81
CA PRO A 166 11.06 10.66 3.75
C PRO A 166 11.38 9.71 4.90
N LEU A 167 10.36 9.02 5.43
CA LEU A 167 10.52 8.04 6.50
C LEU A 167 11.36 6.85 6.05
N ILE A 168 11.00 6.20 4.94
CA ILE A 168 11.72 5.01 4.43
C ILE A 168 13.16 5.37 4.07
N ARG A 169 13.42 6.55 3.47
CA ARG A 169 14.80 7.03 3.21
C ARG A 169 15.61 7.18 4.50
N THR A 170 14.99 7.72 5.54
CA THR A 170 15.63 7.91 6.85
C THR A 170 15.92 6.57 7.53
N CYS A 171 14.95 5.66 7.55
CA CYS A 171 15.11 4.31 8.09
C CYS A 171 16.17 3.52 7.32
N PHE A 172 16.14 3.55 5.98
CA PHE A 172 17.14 2.88 5.15
C PHE A 172 18.55 3.44 5.42
N LYS A 173 18.70 4.76 5.48
CA LYS A 173 19.99 5.39 5.82
C LYS A 173 20.47 4.97 7.21
N ALA A 174 19.59 4.89 8.20
CA ALA A 174 19.95 4.46 9.56
C ALA A 174 20.42 3.00 9.61
N ILE A 175 19.74 2.09 8.91
CA ILE A 175 20.08 0.65 8.87
C ILE A 175 21.42 0.43 8.16
N PHE A 176 21.62 1.07 7.00
CA PHE A 176 22.84 0.87 6.20
C PHE A 176 24.05 1.63 6.76
N ARG A 177 23.86 2.80 7.40
CA ARG A 177 24.95 3.51 8.10
C ARG A 177 25.47 2.70 9.29
N ARG A 178 24.56 2.09 10.07
CA ARG A 178 24.94 1.17 11.17
C ARG A 178 25.70 -0.06 10.68
N LYS A 179 25.35 -0.63 9.53
CA LYS A 179 26.12 -1.74 8.94
C LYS A 179 27.56 -1.36 8.58
N ALA A 180 27.78 -0.15 8.07
CA ALA A 180 29.13 0.33 7.74
C ALA A 180 29.98 0.53 9.01
N GLU A 181 29.41 1.14 10.05
CA GLU A 181 30.07 1.36 11.35
C GLU A 181 30.38 0.01 12.05
N THR A 182 29.44 -0.94 12.03
CA THR A 182 29.64 -2.27 12.65
C THR A 182 30.64 -3.12 11.87
N ALA A 183 30.63 -3.06 10.53
CA ALA A 183 31.59 -3.78 9.70
C ALA A 183 33.02 -3.22 9.80
N GLN A 184 33.18 -1.94 10.13
CA GLN A 184 34.48 -1.35 10.46
C GLN A 184 34.93 -1.74 11.88
N ALA A 185 34.01 -1.79 12.85
CA ALA A 185 34.32 -2.21 14.23
C ALA A 185 34.66 -3.71 14.38
N VAL A 186 34.16 -4.58 13.50
CA VAL A 186 34.51 -6.02 13.48
C VAL A 186 35.82 -6.29 12.73
N LYS A 187 36.31 -5.31 11.94
CA LYS A 187 37.57 -5.40 11.20
C LYS A 187 38.74 -4.70 11.92
N ALA A 188 38.47 -3.96 13.00
CA ALA A 188 39.46 -3.34 13.88
C ALA A 188 39.72 -4.24 15.08
#